data_AF-M9NFN8-F1
#
_entry.id   AF-M9NFN8-F1
#
_cell.length_a   1.000
_cell.length_b   1.000
_cell.length_c   1.000
_cell.angle_alpha   90.00
_cell.angle_beta   90.00
_cell.angle_gamma   90.00
#
_symmetry.space_group_name_H-M   'P 1'
#
loop_
_entity.id
_entity.type
_entity.pdbx_description
1 polymer ?
#
loop_
_entity_poly.entity_id
_entity_poly.type
_entity_poly.pdbx_seq_one_letter_code
_entity_poly.pdbx_strand_id
1 'polypeptide(L)'
;MAFQQSLTVADGSMQLYCPLVTYTHLELLCDGVYNADLYLKYKDRLTSVNAPYKIFYYDQDGYYFFLVSFNDSPVQSCNATIQLDDELDFFCGVSKSPLIVSGTQFFCHKELMTYVDDLLYECTKPIALRFFNVEWKGEATIHYAAKTESKSGSSRGIPGLEIWLACLVCVFLQRLKLLSSNIFEIQVNYQFASLKQNALVLDVRAALHSS
;
A
#
# COMPACT_ATOMS: atom_id res chain seq x y z
N MET A 1 -5.53 -5.59 23.79
CA MET A 1 -4.16 -5.03 23.85
C MET A 1 -3.31 -5.83 22.88
N ALA A 2 -3.02 -5.30 21.69
CA ALA A 2 -2.19 -5.99 20.71
C ALA A 2 -0.72 -5.92 21.17
N PHE A 3 -0.13 -7.06 21.55
CA PHE A 3 1.28 -7.16 21.87
C PHE A 3 2.07 -7.07 20.56
N GLN A 4 2.53 -5.87 20.19
CA GLN A 4 3.58 -5.71 19.18
C GLN A 4 4.90 -6.21 19.77
N GLN A 5 5.26 -7.46 19.47
CA GLN A 5 6.63 -7.93 19.68
C GLN A 5 7.49 -7.42 18.53
N SER A 6 7.93 -6.17 18.61
CA SER A 6 9.10 -5.72 17.84
C SER A 6 10.27 -5.59 18.83
N LEU A 7 11.06 -6.65 18.98
CA LEU A 7 12.27 -6.62 19.81
C LEU A 7 13.47 -6.29 18.91
N THR A 8 14.11 -5.15 19.18
CA THR A 8 15.30 -4.68 18.47
C THR A 8 16.55 -5.37 19.02
N VAL A 9 17.23 -6.21 18.22
CA VAL A 9 18.57 -6.73 18.52
C VAL A 9 19.48 -6.54 17.30
N ALA A 10 20.75 -6.29 17.59
CA ALA A 10 21.69 -5.42 16.89
C ALA A 10 22.28 -5.88 15.53
N ASP A 11 21.60 -6.72 14.75
CA ASP A 11 22.12 -7.10 13.43
C ASP A 11 21.01 -7.31 12.38
N GLY A 12 20.21 -6.26 12.16
CA GLY A 12 19.44 -5.94 10.94
C GLY A 12 18.42 -6.94 10.39
N SER A 13 18.42 -8.18 10.85
CA SER A 13 17.62 -9.29 10.36
C SER A 13 16.53 -9.58 11.38
N MET A 14 15.32 -9.13 11.08
CA MET A 14 14.13 -9.46 11.86
C MET A 14 13.90 -10.97 11.73
N GLN A 15 14.28 -11.77 12.74
CA GLN A 15 13.80 -13.15 12.85
C GLN A 15 12.30 -13.11 13.19
N LEU A 16 11.49 -12.99 12.15
CA LEU A 16 10.05 -13.14 12.18
C LEU A 16 9.73 -14.62 12.29
N TYR A 17 9.77 -15.16 13.50
CA TYR A 17 9.24 -16.51 13.73
C TYR A 17 7.72 -16.45 13.57
N CYS A 18 7.23 -16.90 12.42
CA CYS A 18 5.82 -17.15 12.14
C CYS A 18 5.62 -18.67 12.20
N PRO A 19 5.28 -19.24 13.39
CA PRO A 19 5.40 -20.67 13.65
C PRO A 19 4.63 -21.59 12.70
N LEU A 20 3.73 -21.04 11.89
CA LEU A 20 2.62 -21.77 11.30
C LEU A 20 2.72 -21.97 9.79
N VAL A 21 3.63 -21.24 9.12
CA VAL A 21 3.68 -21.23 7.65
C VAL A 21 4.62 -22.31 7.10
N THR A 22 5.45 -22.94 7.95
CA THR A 22 6.67 -23.58 7.49
C THR A 22 6.49 -24.92 6.77
N TYR A 23 5.30 -25.55 6.79
CA TYR A 23 5.11 -26.86 6.13
C TYR A 23 3.73 -27.12 5.53
N THR A 24 2.94 -26.09 5.30
CA THR A 24 1.57 -26.28 4.81
C THR A 24 1.38 -25.67 3.44
N HIS A 25 0.84 -26.46 2.51
CA HIS A 25 0.35 -25.93 1.25
C HIS A 25 -0.88 -25.05 1.53
N LEU A 26 -0.73 -23.74 1.35
CA LEU A 26 -1.83 -22.81 1.39
C LEU A 26 -2.46 -22.71 -0.01
N GLU A 27 -3.78 -22.75 -0.06
CA GLU A 27 -4.56 -22.59 -1.29
C GLU A 27 -4.83 -21.11 -1.55
N LEU A 28 -4.83 -20.70 -2.81
CA LEU A 28 -5.26 -19.35 -3.18
C LEU A 28 -6.76 -19.21 -2.88
N LEU A 29 -7.10 -18.26 -2.04
CA LEU A 29 -8.48 -17.92 -1.72
C LEU A 29 -9.04 -16.87 -2.67
N CYS A 30 -8.31 -15.76 -2.81
CA CYS A 30 -8.70 -14.62 -3.62
C CYS A 30 -7.50 -13.74 -3.95
N ASP A 31 -7.66 -12.92 -4.98
CA ASP A 31 -6.79 -11.80 -5.31
C ASP A 31 -7.59 -10.51 -5.36
N GLY A 32 -6.93 -9.39 -5.07
CA GLY A 32 -7.58 -8.10 -4.96
C GLY A 32 -6.63 -6.95 -5.17
N VAL A 33 -7.21 -5.75 -5.12
CA VAL A 33 -6.49 -4.48 -5.25
C VAL A 33 -6.75 -3.64 -4.02
N TYR A 34 -5.68 -3.15 -3.39
CA TYR A 34 -5.76 -2.34 -2.18
C TYR A 34 -6.37 -0.97 -2.50
N ASN A 35 -7.64 -0.79 -2.17
CA ASN A 35 -8.41 0.39 -2.59
C ASN A 35 -8.21 1.60 -1.66
N ALA A 36 -8.75 2.76 -2.07
CA ALA A 36 -8.63 4.00 -1.31
C ALA A 36 -9.35 3.94 0.05
N ASP A 37 -10.45 3.20 0.16
CA ASP A 37 -11.22 3.09 1.40
C ASP A 37 -10.45 2.33 2.48
N LEU A 38 -9.83 1.21 2.13
CA LEU A 38 -8.91 0.46 2.98
C LEU A 38 -7.72 1.33 3.41
N TYR A 39 -7.14 2.07 2.47
CA TYR A 39 -6.05 2.99 2.77
C TYR A 39 -6.46 4.08 3.77
N LEU A 40 -7.64 4.68 3.61
CA LEU A 40 -8.14 5.70 4.53
C LEU A 40 -8.45 5.13 5.92
N LYS A 41 -8.99 3.90 5.98
CA LYS A 41 -9.35 3.20 7.22
C LYS A 41 -8.11 2.80 8.02
N TYR A 42 -7.13 2.16 7.39
CA TYR A 42 -5.99 1.57 8.09
C TYR A 42 -4.70 2.41 8.02
N LYS A 43 -4.58 3.30 7.03
CA LYS A 43 -3.38 4.12 6.80
C LYS A 43 -2.10 3.28 6.72
N ASP A 44 -2.22 2.08 6.18
CA ASP A 44 -1.10 1.16 5.98
C ASP A 44 -0.07 1.79 5.03
N ARG A 45 1.13 2.02 5.56
CA ARG A 45 2.24 2.66 4.85
C ARG A 45 3.13 1.66 4.10
N LEU A 46 2.96 0.37 4.34
CA LEU A 46 3.73 -0.71 3.72
C LEU A 46 3.13 -1.21 2.40
N THR A 47 1.88 -0.84 2.13
CA THR A 47 1.23 -0.97 0.83
C THR A 47 0.91 0.41 0.22
N SER A 48 0.34 0.46 -0.97
CA SER A 48 -0.13 1.69 -1.62
C SER A 48 -1.51 1.47 -2.22
N VAL A 49 -2.27 2.56 -2.40
CA VAL A 49 -3.52 2.49 -3.19
C VAL A 49 -3.21 1.91 -4.57
N ASN A 50 -4.06 1.00 -5.03
CA ASN A 50 -3.93 0.22 -6.25
C ASN A 50 -2.84 -0.88 -6.23
N ALA A 51 -2.18 -1.13 -5.09
CA ALA A 51 -1.26 -2.26 -4.99
C ALA A 51 -2.04 -3.59 -5.05
N PRO A 52 -1.54 -4.61 -5.76
CA PRO A 52 -2.15 -5.93 -5.75
C PRO A 52 -1.93 -6.60 -4.39
N TYR A 53 -2.88 -7.45 -4.02
CA TYR A 53 -2.69 -8.41 -2.93
C TYR A 53 -3.34 -9.75 -3.26
N LYS A 54 -2.80 -10.81 -2.66
CA LYS A 54 -3.36 -12.16 -2.69
C LYS A 54 -3.53 -12.68 -1.27
N ILE A 55 -4.61 -13.42 -1.05
CA ILE A 55 -4.84 -14.14 0.20
C ILE A 55 -4.79 -15.63 -0.10
N PHE A 56 -3.89 -16.32 0.59
CA PHE A 56 -3.83 -17.77 0.63
C PHE A 56 -4.31 -18.25 2.00
N TYR A 57 -4.88 -19.45 2.05
CA TYR A 57 -5.42 -20.00 3.29
C TYR A 57 -5.16 -21.50 3.44
N TYR A 58 -5.16 -21.96 4.68
CA TYR A 58 -5.26 -23.36 5.06
C TYR A 58 -6.28 -23.50 6.19
N ASP A 59 -7.14 -24.51 6.11
CA ASP A 59 -8.14 -24.84 7.13
C ASP A 59 -7.69 -26.09 7.88
N GLN A 60 -7.54 -25.98 9.20
CA GLN A 60 -7.32 -27.09 10.10
C GLN A 60 -8.48 -27.21 11.08
N ASP A 61 -9.45 -28.06 10.75
CA ASP A 61 -10.61 -28.36 11.59
C ASP A 61 -11.39 -27.10 12.04
N GLY A 62 -11.55 -26.12 11.14
CA GLY A 62 -12.22 -24.85 11.40
C GLY A 62 -11.33 -23.76 11.99
N TYR A 63 -10.02 -24.03 12.13
CA TYR A 63 -9.01 -23.04 12.47
C TYR A 63 -8.22 -22.65 11.22
N TYR A 64 -8.30 -21.37 10.85
CA TYR A 64 -7.78 -20.86 9.58
C TYR A 64 -6.41 -20.22 9.73
N PHE A 65 -5.54 -20.48 8.76
CA PHE A 65 -4.25 -19.82 8.64
C PHE A 65 -4.23 -19.03 7.35
N PHE A 66 -4.13 -17.71 7.45
CA PHE A 66 -4.08 -16.84 6.29
C PHE A 66 -2.68 -16.33 6.03
N LEU A 67 -2.32 -16.25 4.75
CA LEU A 67 -1.18 -15.52 4.25
C LEU A 67 -1.69 -14.45 3.30
N VAL A 68 -1.53 -13.19 3.69
CA VAL A 68 -1.81 -12.02 2.85
C VAL A 68 -0.50 -11.53 2.26
N SER A 69 -0.38 -11.52 0.94
CA SER A 69 0.81 -11.02 0.24
C SER A 69 0.50 -9.76 -0.53
N PHE A 70 1.09 -8.64 -0.11
CA PHE A 70 0.96 -7.32 -0.72
C PHE A 70 2.09 -6.99 -1.68
N ASN A 71 1.80 -6.02 -2.55
CA ASN A 71 2.69 -5.42 -3.54
C ASN A 71 3.07 -6.40 -4.67
N ASP A 72 3.50 -5.82 -5.78
CA ASP A 72 3.96 -6.60 -6.92
C ASP A 72 5.21 -7.41 -6.56
N SER A 73 5.17 -8.71 -6.82
CA SER A 73 6.23 -9.66 -6.50
C SER A 73 6.02 -10.99 -7.22
N PRO A 74 7.07 -11.83 -7.30
CA PRO A 74 6.93 -13.20 -7.80
C PRO A 74 5.82 -14.02 -7.12
N VAL A 75 5.50 -13.74 -5.85
CA VAL A 75 4.37 -14.40 -5.14
C VAL A 75 3.04 -14.14 -5.84
N GLN A 76 2.88 -12.97 -6.47
CA GLN A 76 1.67 -12.64 -7.24
C GLN A 76 1.50 -13.54 -8.47
N SER A 77 2.52 -14.28 -8.90
CA SER A 77 2.40 -15.26 -9.99
C SER A 77 1.86 -16.63 -9.56
N CYS A 78 1.82 -16.94 -8.26
CA CYS A 78 1.22 -18.20 -7.77
C CYS A 78 -0.32 -18.13 -7.88
N ASN A 79 -0.91 -18.97 -8.72
CA ASN A 79 -2.35 -18.93 -9.02
C ASN A 79 -3.17 -20.08 -8.42
N ALA A 80 -2.54 -20.98 -7.66
CA ALA A 80 -3.22 -22.15 -7.12
C ALA A 80 -2.83 -22.41 -5.67
N THR A 81 -1.56 -22.75 -5.43
CA THR A 81 -1.07 -23.01 -4.08
C THR A 81 0.29 -22.39 -3.87
N ILE A 82 0.61 -22.16 -2.60
CA ILE A 82 1.91 -21.68 -2.14
C ILE A 82 2.34 -22.47 -0.92
N GLN A 83 3.64 -22.64 -0.76
CA GLN A 83 4.26 -23.21 0.42
C GLN A 83 5.37 -22.25 0.89
N LEU A 84 5.57 -22.16 2.19
CA LEU A 84 6.77 -21.58 2.77
C LEU A 84 7.52 -22.68 3.51
N ASP A 85 8.84 -22.59 3.54
CA ASP A 85 9.69 -23.47 4.35
C ASP A 85 10.14 -22.77 5.64
N ASP A 86 11.03 -23.43 6.39
CA ASP A 86 11.62 -22.89 7.62
C ASP A 86 12.48 -21.64 7.39
N GLU A 87 12.94 -21.40 6.16
CA GLU A 87 13.71 -20.22 5.76
C GLU A 87 12.81 -19.08 5.25
N LEU A 88 11.48 -19.29 5.23
CA LEU A 88 10.45 -18.40 4.66
C LEU A 88 10.60 -18.20 3.15
N ASP A 89 11.23 -19.15 2.46
CA ASP A 89 11.27 -19.16 1.00
C ASP A 89 9.91 -19.60 0.46
N PHE A 90 9.39 -18.85 -0.50
CA PHE A 90 8.11 -19.16 -1.12
C PHE A 90 8.27 -20.15 -2.28
N PHE A 91 7.35 -21.10 -2.40
CA PHE A 91 7.26 -22.02 -3.53
C PHE A 91 5.85 -21.98 -4.11
N CYS A 92 5.70 -21.74 -5.42
CA CYS A 92 4.40 -21.94 -6.07
C CYS A 92 4.17 -23.43 -6.33
N GLY A 93 3.00 -23.95 -5.95
CA GLY A 93 2.65 -25.34 -6.27
C GLY A 93 3.54 -26.34 -5.53
N VAL A 94 4.03 -27.32 -6.30
CA VAL A 94 5.00 -28.33 -5.88
C VAL A 94 6.41 -28.05 -6.45
N SER A 95 6.68 -26.79 -6.82
CA SER A 95 7.98 -26.37 -7.32
C SER A 95 9.08 -26.65 -6.28
N LYS A 96 10.24 -27.11 -6.74
CA LYS A 96 11.46 -27.23 -5.90
C LYS A 96 12.34 -25.99 -5.95
N SER A 97 12.02 -25.03 -6.81
CA SER A 97 12.76 -23.78 -6.94
C SER A 97 12.01 -22.69 -6.18
N PRO A 98 12.65 -22.03 -5.20
CA PRO A 98 12.03 -20.96 -4.44
C PRO A 98 11.86 -19.72 -5.32
N LEU A 99 10.86 -18.91 -4.98
CA LEU A 99 10.65 -17.61 -5.56
C LEU A 99 11.65 -16.63 -4.95
N ILE A 100 12.40 -15.93 -5.80
CA ILE A 100 13.35 -14.92 -5.35
C ILE A 100 12.58 -13.68 -4.93
N VAL A 101 12.39 -13.50 -3.62
CA VAL A 101 11.77 -12.31 -3.04
C VAL A 101 12.75 -11.61 -2.11
N SER A 102 13.26 -10.44 -2.53
CA SER A 102 14.24 -9.69 -1.75
C SER A 102 13.60 -8.48 -1.06
N GLY A 103 14.08 -8.13 0.14
CA GLY A 103 13.63 -6.94 0.87
C GLY A 103 12.18 -7.03 1.38
N THR A 104 11.68 -8.23 1.59
CA THR A 104 10.33 -8.48 2.08
C THR A 104 10.24 -8.24 3.59
N GLN A 105 9.03 -7.97 4.06
CA GLN A 105 8.71 -7.88 5.48
C GLN A 105 7.53 -8.80 5.77
N PHE A 106 7.59 -9.51 6.89
CA PHE A 106 6.49 -10.31 7.39
C PHE A 106 5.97 -9.72 8.70
N PHE A 107 4.68 -9.90 8.97
CA PHE A 107 4.04 -9.54 10.24
C PHE A 107 3.05 -10.62 10.61
N CYS A 108 3.16 -11.17 11.81
CA CYS A 108 2.36 -12.30 12.24
C CYS A 108 1.44 -11.91 13.39
N HIS A 109 0.17 -12.27 13.24
CA HIS A 109 -0.91 -11.88 14.12
C HIS A 109 -1.65 -13.13 14.59
N LYS A 110 -1.64 -13.30 15.91
CA LYS A 110 -2.52 -14.24 16.59
C LYS A 110 -3.91 -13.62 16.63
N GLU A 111 -4.92 -14.41 16.27
CA GLU A 111 -6.31 -13.98 16.10
C GLU A 111 -6.48 -13.06 14.88
N LEU A 112 -7.47 -13.39 14.04
CA LEU A 112 -7.78 -12.61 12.86
C LEU A 112 -8.20 -11.21 13.27
N MET A 113 -7.64 -10.23 12.57
CA MET A 113 -7.89 -8.83 12.84
C MET A 113 -8.90 -8.31 11.81
N THR A 114 -9.67 -7.29 12.19
CA THR A 114 -10.61 -6.60 11.29
C THR A 114 -9.96 -6.15 9.98
N TYR A 115 -8.64 -5.91 9.97
CA TYR A 115 -7.90 -5.61 8.76
C TYR A 115 -7.92 -6.75 7.74
N VAL A 116 -7.68 -7.98 8.18
CA VAL A 116 -7.72 -9.18 7.33
C VAL A 116 -9.15 -9.48 6.90
N ASP A 117 -10.12 -9.32 7.80
CA ASP A 117 -11.55 -9.50 7.47
C ASP A 117 -12.02 -8.56 6.35
N ASP A 118 -11.61 -7.29 6.41
CA ASP A 118 -11.96 -6.32 5.37
C ASP A 118 -11.28 -6.65 4.03
N LEU A 119 -10.03 -7.12 4.05
CA LEU A 119 -9.33 -7.57 2.83
C LEU A 119 -10.03 -8.78 2.21
N LEU A 120 -10.40 -9.76 3.04
CA LEU A 120 -11.21 -10.91 2.62
C LEU A 120 -12.54 -10.47 2.01
N TYR A 121 -13.22 -9.54 2.66
CA TYR A 121 -14.49 -9.00 2.18
C TYR A 121 -14.33 -8.29 0.83
N GLU A 122 -13.27 -7.53 0.62
CA GLU A 122 -13.04 -6.80 -0.64
C GLU A 122 -12.67 -7.73 -1.81
N CYS A 123 -11.77 -8.69 -1.61
CA CYS A 123 -11.30 -9.57 -2.69
C CYS A 123 -12.32 -10.64 -3.11
N THR A 124 -13.28 -10.98 -2.25
CA THR A 124 -14.27 -12.06 -2.54
C THR A 124 -15.54 -11.54 -3.22
N LYS A 125 -15.55 -10.29 -3.70
CA LYS A 125 -16.70 -9.70 -4.42
C LYS A 125 -16.71 -10.11 -5.91
N PRO A 126 -17.89 -10.41 -6.50
CA PRO A 126 -19.18 -10.56 -5.83
C PRO A 126 -19.19 -11.83 -4.97
N ILE A 127 -19.80 -11.68 -3.80
CA ILE A 127 -19.74 -12.60 -2.66
C ILE A 127 -19.89 -14.07 -3.07
N ALA A 128 -18.82 -14.85 -2.93
CA ALA A 128 -18.94 -16.31 -2.92
C ALA A 128 -19.63 -16.73 -1.61
N LEU A 129 -20.84 -17.28 -1.71
CA LEU A 129 -21.70 -17.69 -0.57
C LEU A 129 -20.99 -18.56 0.49
N ARG A 130 -19.88 -19.23 0.13
CA ARG A 130 -19.11 -20.09 1.02
C ARG A 130 -18.49 -19.36 2.22
N PHE A 131 -18.32 -18.03 2.16
CA PHE A 131 -17.50 -17.30 3.15
C PHE A 131 -18.28 -16.44 4.17
N PHE A 132 -19.59 -16.21 4.00
CA PHE A 132 -20.33 -15.21 4.80
C PHE A 132 -20.88 -15.67 6.14
N ASN A 133 -20.96 -16.97 6.39
CA ASN A 133 -21.49 -17.50 7.65
C ASN A 133 -20.41 -18.08 8.55
N VAL A 134 -19.14 -17.80 8.24
CA VAL A 134 -18.00 -18.30 8.99
C VAL A 134 -17.48 -17.16 9.84
N GLU A 135 -17.64 -17.28 11.15
CA GLU A 135 -16.83 -16.51 12.09
C GLU A 135 -15.42 -17.10 12.05
N TRP A 136 -14.55 -16.49 11.25
CA TRP A 136 -13.20 -16.98 11.04
C TRP A 136 -12.44 -16.92 12.37
N LYS A 137 -11.98 -18.08 12.83
CA LYS A 137 -11.02 -18.20 13.93
C LYS A 137 -9.70 -18.67 13.34
N GLY A 138 -8.63 -17.98 13.66
CA GLY A 138 -7.38 -18.24 12.95
C GLY A 138 -6.25 -17.28 13.28
N GLU A 139 -5.15 -17.45 12.54
CA GLU A 139 -4.01 -16.56 12.55
C GLU A 139 -3.75 -16.02 11.14
N ALA A 140 -3.10 -14.86 11.06
CA ALA A 140 -2.73 -14.25 9.80
C ALA A 140 -1.26 -13.86 9.77
N THR A 141 -0.62 -14.15 8.64
CA THR A 141 0.69 -13.65 8.26
C THR A 141 0.52 -12.64 7.14
N ILE A 142 1.04 -11.44 7.34
CA ILE A 142 1.03 -10.38 6.33
C ILE A 142 2.44 -10.23 5.79
N HIS A 143 2.61 -10.58 4.53
CA HIS A 143 3.81 -10.40 3.74
C HIS A 143 3.69 -9.11 2.91
N TYR A 144 4.67 -8.23 3.04
CA TYR A 144 4.84 -7.08 2.16
C TYR A 144 6.09 -7.30 1.32
N ALA A 145 5.91 -7.46 0.01
CA ALA A 145 7.03 -7.42 -0.89
C ALA A 145 7.65 -6.01 -0.92
N ALA A 146 8.95 -5.94 -1.23
CA ALA A 146 9.65 -4.68 -1.37
C ALA A 146 8.92 -3.78 -2.37
N LYS A 147 8.64 -2.54 -1.97
CA LYS A 147 8.12 -1.55 -2.89
C LYS A 147 9.18 -1.31 -3.96
N THR A 148 8.84 -1.54 -5.22
CA THR A 148 9.59 -0.92 -6.29
C THR A 148 9.42 0.57 -6.11
N GLU A 149 10.45 1.27 -5.65
CA GLU A 149 10.53 2.70 -5.88
C GLU A 149 10.47 2.83 -7.39
N SER A 150 9.29 3.21 -7.92
CA SER A 150 9.21 3.71 -9.27
C SER A 150 10.24 4.81 -9.29
N LYS A 151 11.39 4.57 -9.94
CA LYS A 151 12.40 5.61 -10.16
C LYS A 151 11.58 6.78 -10.64
N SER A 152 11.45 7.77 -9.77
CA SER A 152 10.80 9.05 -10.05
C SER A 152 11.23 9.37 -11.45
N GLY A 153 10.27 9.30 -12.37
CA GLY A 153 10.56 9.33 -13.79
C GLY A 153 11.53 10.47 -13.97
N SER A 154 12.75 10.14 -14.40
CA SER A 154 13.70 11.14 -14.85
C SER A 154 12.88 12.00 -15.79
N SER A 155 12.57 13.22 -15.35
CA SER A 155 11.79 14.17 -16.08
C SER A 155 12.63 14.58 -17.27
N ARG A 156 12.69 13.71 -18.28
CA ARG A 156 12.84 14.14 -19.66
C ARG A 156 11.63 15.00 -19.90
N GLY A 157 11.83 16.29 -19.66
CA GLY A 157 10.82 17.32 -19.77
C GLY A 157 10.08 17.13 -21.07
N ILE A 158 8.82 16.76 -20.96
CA ILE A 158 7.83 17.15 -21.93
C ILE A 158 7.18 18.38 -21.28
N PRO A 159 7.66 19.60 -21.57
CA PRO A 159 7.04 20.83 -21.09
C PRO A 159 5.71 21.02 -21.84
N GLY A 160 4.68 20.28 -21.44
CA GLY A 160 3.45 20.15 -22.23
C GLY A 160 2.22 20.80 -21.62
N LEU A 161 1.94 20.56 -20.34
CA LEU A 161 0.62 20.91 -19.78
C LEU A 161 0.68 21.75 -18.50
N GLU A 162 1.62 21.48 -17.59
CA GLU A 162 1.72 22.25 -16.34
C GLU A 162 2.27 23.66 -16.57
N ILE A 163 3.16 23.84 -17.54
CA ILE A 163 3.61 25.19 -17.94
C ILE A 163 2.46 25.97 -18.59
N TRP A 164 1.54 25.30 -19.30
CA TRP A 164 0.36 25.96 -19.84
C TRP A 164 -0.60 26.42 -18.74
N LEU A 165 -0.83 25.60 -17.71
CA LEU A 165 -1.64 25.99 -16.55
C LEU A 165 -0.97 27.14 -15.77
N ALA A 166 0.32 27.04 -15.49
CA ALA A 166 1.07 28.11 -14.83
C ALA A 166 1.08 29.41 -15.66
N CYS A 167 1.27 29.32 -16.99
CA CYS A 167 1.19 30.47 -17.89
C CYS A 167 -0.22 31.05 -17.93
N LEU A 168 -1.27 30.23 -17.99
CA LEU A 168 -2.66 30.71 -17.98
C LEU A 168 -2.99 31.42 -16.68
N VAL A 169 -2.57 30.88 -15.53
CA VAL A 169 -2.71 31.53 -14.22
C VAL A 169 -1.93 32.85 -14.18
N CYS A 170 -0.69 32.88 -14.68
CA CYS A 170 0.12 34.11 -14.76
C CYS A 170 -0.53 35.17 -15.66
N VAL A 171 -1.06 34.79 -16.82
CA VAL A 171 -1.76 35.70 -17.74
C VAL A 171 -3.05 36.21 -17.11
N PHE A 172 -3.80 35.35 -16.41
CA PHE A 172 -5.00 35.77 -15.67
C PHE A 172 -4.67 36.74 -14.55
N LEU A 173 -3.63 36.46 -13.75
CA LEU A 173 -3.17 37.33 -12.66
C LEU A 173 -2.63 38.67 -13.18
N GLN A 174 -1.90 38.68 -14.31
CA GLN A 174 -1.46 39.93 -14.94
C GLN A 174 -2.63 40.76 -15.46
N ARG A 175 -3.64 40.12 -16.08
CA ARG A 175 -4.87 40.81 -16.49
C ARG A 175 -5.66 41.33 -15.28
N LEU A 176 -5.73 40.58 -14.17
CA LEU A 176 -6.36 41.03 -12.94
C LEU A 176 -5.63 42.25 -12.35
N LYS A 177 -4.30 42.26 -12.34
CA LYS A 177 -3.48 43.41 -11.91
C LYS A 177 -3.76 44.65 -12.75
N LEU A 178 -3.89 44.51 -14.07
CA LEU A 178 -4.22 45.61 -14.98
C LEU A 178 -5.62 46.18 -14.76
N LEU A 179 -6.57 45.36 -14.30
CA LEU A 179 -7.93 45.81 -13.96
C LEU A 179 -8.02 46.40 -12.56
N SER A 180 -7.06 46.12 -11.68
CA SER A 180 -7.06 46.52 -10.28
C SER A 180 -5.79 47.28 -9.91
N SER A 181 -5.51 48.38 -10.61
CA SER A 181 -4.32 49.20 -10.34
C SER A 181 -4.30 49.85 -8.95
N ASN A 182 -5.32 49.68 -8.10
CA ASN A 182 -5.40 50.37 -6.80
C ASN A 182 -5.73 49.48 -5.58
N ILE A 183 -5.81 48.14 -5.69
CA ILE A 183 -6.33 47.36 -4.55
C ILE A 183 -5.44 46.19 -4.09
N PHE A 184 -4.60 45.56 -4.95
CA PHE A 184 -3.94 44.31 -4.53
C PHE A 184 -2.44 44.21 -4.87
N GLU A 185 -1.60 44.17 -3.83
CA GLU A 185 -0.28 43.55 -3.93
C GLU A 185 -0.44 42.03 -3.81
N ILE A 186 -0.05 41.31 -4.86
CA ILE A 186 -0.02 39.84 -4.90
C ILE A 186 1.44 39.41 -4.74
N GLN A 187 1.79 38.81 -3.61
CA GLN A 187 3.05 38.08 -3.42
C GLN A 187 2.80 36.59 -3.67
N VAL A 188 3.54 36.01 -4.61
CA VAL A 188 3.52 34.57 -4.90
C VAL A 188 4.75 33.95 -4.24
N ASN A 189 4.55 33.08 -3.25
CA ASN A 189 5.64 32.40 -2.56
C ASN A 189 5.58 30.90 -2.85
N TYR A 190 6.66 30.35 -3.39
CA TYR A 190 6.77 28.93 -3.75
C TYR A 190 7.48 28.20 -2.62
N GLN A 191 6.75 27.41 -1.83
CA GLN A 191 7.36 26.49 -0.88
C GLN A 191 7.40 25.08 -1.48
N PHE A 192 8.61 24.64 -1.83
CA PHE A 192 8.87 23.23 -2.13
C PHE A 192 8.90 22.46 -0.81
N ALA A 193 7.76 21.86 -0.42
CA ALA A 193 7.73 20.95 0.70
C ALA A 193 8.58 19.71 0.37
N SER A 194 9.69 19.59 1.11
CA SER A 194 10.66 18.49 1.01
C SER A 194 10.00 17.10 0.89
N LEU A 195 10.24 16.47 -0.26
CA LEU A 195 10.36 15.02 -0.55
C LEU A 195 9.33 14.01 -0.01
N LYS A 196 8.21 14.40 0.60
CA LYS A 196 7.19 13.44 1.06
C LYS A 196 5.74 13.71 0.70
N GLN A 197 5.42 14.77 -0.06
CA GLN A 197 4.10 15.00 -0.63
C GLN A 197 4.22 15.97 -1.80
N ASN A 198 3.88 15.53 -3.02
CA ASN A 198 3.80 16.39 -4.21
C ASN A 198 2.56 17.29 -4.15
N ALA A 199 2.48 18.17 -3.15
CA ALA A 199 1.42 19.17 -3.05
C ALA A 199 2.04 20.56 -3.23
N LEU A 200 1.66 21.23 -4.32
CA LEU A 200 2.03 22.62 -4.58
C LEU A 200 0.99 23.50 -3.89
N VAL A 201 1.38 24.11 -2.77
CA VAL A 201 0.50 25.04 -2.03
C VAL A 201 0.73 26.45 -2.57
N LEU A 202 -0.30 27.03 -3.18
CA LEU A 202 -0.29 28.40 -3.66
C LEU A 202 -0.88 29.30 -2.55
N ASP A 203 -0.03 30.01 -1.80
CA ASP A 203 -0.48 31.04 -0.85
C ASP A 203 -0.68 32.36 -1.61
N VAL A 204 -1.94 32.80 -1.74
CA VAL A 204 -2.31 34.08 -2.35
C VAL A 204 -2.78 35.00 -1.23
N ARG A 205 -1.93 35.94 -0.83
CA ARG A 205 -2.33 37.02 0.07
C ARG A 205 -2.71 38.26 -0.71
N ALA A 206 -3.86 38.81 -0.38
CA ALA A 206 -4.42 40.02 -0.94
C ALA A 206 -4.53 41.04 0.20
N ALA A 207 -3.72 42.10 0.18
CA ALA A 207 -3.86 43.20 1.11
C ALA A 207 -5.03 44.09 0.64
N LEU A 208 -6.13 44.12 1.39
CA LEU A 208 -7.23 45.06 1.15
C LEU A 208 -6.82 46.44 1.70
N HIS A 209 -6.48 47.38 0.83
CA HIS A 209 -6.42 48.79 1.22
C HIS A 209 -7.85 49.31 1.40
N SER A 210 -8.28 49.48 2.65
CA SER A 210 -9.50 50.24 2.96
C SER A 210 -9.24 51.72 2.70
N SER A 211 -9.97 52.32 1.76
CA SER A 211 -10.24 53.77 1.81
C SER A 211 -11.50 54.02 2.62
#